data_AF-A0A7R9AIS4-F1
#
_entry.id   AF-A0A7R9AIS4-F1
#
_cell.length_a   1.000
_cell.length_b   1.000
_cell.length_c   1.000
_cell.angle_alpha   90.00
_cell.angle_beta   90.00
_cell.angle_gamma   90.00
#
_symmetry.space_group_name_H-M   'P 1'
#
loop_
_entity.id
_entity.type
_entity.pdbx_description
1 polymer ?
#
loop_
_entity_poly.entity_id
_entity_poly.type
_entity_poly.pdbx_seq_one_letter_code
_entity_poly.pdbx_strand_id
1 'polypeptide(L)'
;MKSPHGLCSVADVVDSGKRVKLMCSVWENVEEPQIEDQRLSAFETLFSRQVVQPIEIKKKVHNPAKVAKILDPKRSQNVAILITSHHIEGSDVENALYSFDTPDMSLDLLRQIALCRGSKEEVEAIEAHVLGNPDLPLDKAEQFLWELSRIPHLAERIDCIIAQTTFHERIAALEGQLNNLKDVSDELCTKESVKRVLGLILALGNYMNGGNHMRGQADGFGLGILPKLKDVKSNADPSMTLLNFVVSSYIDV
;
A
#
# COMPACT_ATOMS: atom_id res chain seq x y z
N MET A 1 20.36 -32.47 -25.51
CA MET A 1 19.05 -31.97 -25.98
C MET A 1 18.83 -30.61 -25.36
N LYS A 2 18.86 -29.54 -26.17
CA LYS A 2 18.64 -28.15 -25.73
C LYS A 2 17.14 -27.91 -25.52
N SER A 3 16.75 -27.39 -24.37
CA SER A 3 15.40 -26.86 -24.13
C SER A 3 15.43 -25.32 -24.27
N PRO A 4 14.46 -24.68 -24.94
CA PRO A 4 14.40 -23.24 -25.08
C PRO A 4 13.44 -22.65 -24.03
N HIS A 5 13.96 -21.86 -23.09
CA HIS A 5 13.15 -20.92 -22.34
C HIS A 5 13.53 -19.52 -22.78
N GLY A 6 12.67 -18.96 -23.65
CA GLY A 6 12.72 -17.58 -24.09
C GLY A 6 12.49 -16.65 -22.91
N LEU A 7 13.48 -15.80 -22.66
CA LEU A 7 13.32 -14.62 -21.82
C LEU A 7 12.69 -13.51 -22.65
N CYS A 8 11.75 -12.84 -21.98
CA CYS A 8 10.83 -11.81 -22.45
C CYS A 8 11.51 -10.72 -23.29
N SER A 9 11.00 -10.51 -24.52
CA SER A 9 11.33 -9.36 -25.35
C SER A 9 10.66 -8.11 -24.74
N VAL A 10 11.46 -7.13 -24.34
CA VAL A 10 10.96 -5.81 -23.95
C VAL A 10 10.36 -5.14 -25.19
N ALA A 11 9.14 -4.64 -25.05
CA ALA A 11 8.30 -4.11 -26.12
C ALA A 11 8.92 -2.90 -26.84
N ASP A 12 8.86 -2.90 -28.17
CA ASP A 12 9.13 -1.74 -29.02
C ASP A 12 8.03 -0.67 -28.82
N VAL A 13 8.41 0.50 -28.30
CA VAL A 13 7.58 1.70 -28.36
C VAL A 13 7.93 2.44 -29.66
N VAL A 14 6.97 2.48 -30.59
CA VAL A 14 7.10 3.19 -31.86
C VAL A 14 6.70 4.65 -31.67
N ASP A 15 7.66 5.57 -31.76
CA ASP A 15 7.38 6.98 -32.02
C ASP A 15 8.31 7.50 -33.14
N SER A 16 7.68 8.07 -34.17
CA SER A 16 8.29 9.02 -35.11
C SER A 16 9.54 8.57 -35.90
N GLY A 17 9.47 7.41 -36.58
CA GLY A 17 10.15 7.18 -37.87
C GLY A 17 11.68 7.27 -37.94
N LYS A 18 12.37 7.42 -36.82
CA LYS A 18 13.83 7.35 -36.72
C LYS A 18 14.19 6.26 -35.72
N ARG A 19 14.92 5.23 -36.18
CA ARG A 19 15.48 4.18 -35.33
C ARG A 19 16.50 4.83 -34.37
N VAL A 20 16.06 5.25 -33.19
CA VAL A 20 16.95 5.61 -32.11
C VAL A 20 17.52 4.30 -31.59
N LYS A 21 18.82 4.09 -31.77
CA LYS A 21 19.53 2.94 -31.20
C LYS A 21 19.41 3.08 -29.68
N LEU A 22 18.54 2.28 -29.06
CA LEU A 22 18.43 2.18 -27.60
C LEU A 22 19.84 1.99 -27.05
N MET A 23 20.21 2.82 -26.08
CA MET A 23 21.53 2.77 -25.45
C MET A 23 21.78 1.34 -24.96
N CYS A 24 22.94 0.81 -25.31
CA CYS A 24 23.48 -0.49 -24.90
C CYS A 24 23.00 -0.83 -23.47
N SER A 25 22.30 -1.96 -23.32
CA SER A 25 21.78 -2.35 -22.02
C SER A 25 22.96 -2.60 -21.07
N VAL A 26 22.82 -2.23 -19.80
CA VAL A 26 23.92 -2.43 -18.82
C VAL A 26 24.40 -3.88 -18.82
N TRP A 27 23.48 -4.82 -19.07
CA TRP A 27 23.70 -6.27 -19.18
C TRP A 27 24.67 -6.69 -20.29
N GLU A 28 24.86 -5.87 -21.34
CA GLU A 28 25.83 -6.16 -22.41
C GLU A 28 27.29 -5.98 -21.92
N ASN A 29 27.51 -5.22 -20.85
CA ASN A 29 28.84 -4.96 -20.29
C ASN A 29 29.04 -5.53 -18.88
N VAL A 30 28.13 -6.38 -18.39
CA VAL A 30 28.32 -7.07 -17.11
C VAL A 30 29.10 -8.35 -17.36
N GLU A 31 30.31 -8.42 -16.82
CA GLU A 31 31.10 -9.64 -16.78
C GLU A 31 30.72 -10.50 -15.57
N GLU A 32 30.48 -11.79 -15.79
CA GLU A 32 30.25 -12.72 -14.70
C GLU A 32 31.55 -12.95 -13.91
N PRO A 33 31.57 -12.70 -12.59
CA PRO A 33 32.76 -12.91 -11.79
C PRO A 33 33.06 -14.41 -11.69
N GLN A 34 34.36 -14.76 -11.76
CA GLN A 34 34.80 -16.10 -11.45
C GLN A 34 34.64 -16.35 -9.94
N ILE A 35 33.77 -17.30 -9.57
CA ILE A 35 33.55 -17.69 -8.18
C ILE A 35 34.40 -18.93 -7.89
N GLU A 36 35.19 -18.88 -6.82
CA GLU A 36 36.01 -20.01 -6.38
C GLU A 36 35.15 -21.25 -6.06
N ASP A 37 35.62 -22.44 -6.44
CA ASP A 37 34.89 -23.71 -6.25
C ASP A 37 34.48 -23.94 -4.79
N GLN A 38 35.29 -23.49 -3.83
CA GLN A 38 34.98 -23.61 -2.41
C GLN A 38 33.77 -22.75 -2.01
N ARG A 39 33.59 -21.58 -2.63
CA ARG A 39 32.42 -20.72 -2.42
C ARG A 39 31.19 -21.26 -3.12
N LEU A 40 31.35 -21.85 -4.32
CA LEU A 40 30.27 -22.54 -5.02
C LEU A 40 29.76 -23.76 -4.21
N SER A 41 30.68 -24.55 -3.65
CA SER A 41 30.32 -25.70 -2.78
C SER A 41 29.62 -25.25 -1.49
N ALA A 42 30.07 -24.16 -0.87
CA ALA A 42 29.39 -23.56 0.27
C ALA A 42 27.99 -23.05 -0.11
N PHE A 43 27.86 -22.42 -1.27
CA PHE A 43 26.56 -21.97 -1.80
C PHE A 43 25.61 -23.14 -2.04
N GLU A 44 26.07 -24.23 -2.65
CA GLU A 44 25.28 -25.45 -2.84
C GLU A 44 24.83 -26.04 -1.50
N THR A 45 25.71 -26.08 -0.50
CA THR A 45 25.36 -26.59 0.84
C THR A 45 24.30 -25.74 1.52
N LEU A 46 24.39 -24.41 1.39
CA LEU A 46 23.51 -23.47 2.09
C LEU A 46 22.16 -23.25 1.39
N PHE A 47 22.15 -23.32 0.05
CA PHE A 47 21.02 -22.89 -0.77
C PHE A 47 20.50 -23.98 -1.73
N SER A 48 21.03 -25.21 -1.66
CA SER A 48 20.37 -26.33 -2.34
C SER A 48 18.98 -26.57 -1.75
N ARG A 49 18.06 -27.03 -2.60
CA ARG A 49 16.79 -27.57 -2.14
C ARG A 49 17.10 -28.68 -1.14
N GLN A 50 16.74 -28.47 0.13
CA GLN A 50 16.77 -29.56 1.09
C GLN A 50 15.89 -30.68 0.54
N VAL A 51 16.50 -31.83 0.27
CA VAL A 51 15.76 -33.06 0.06
C VAL A 51 15.16 -33.40 1.41
N VAL A 52 13.97 -32.86 1.67
CA VAL A 52 13.10 -33.40 2.70
C VAL A 52 12.86 -34.82 2.25
N GLN A 53 13.55 -35.78 2.86
CA GLN A 53 13.17 -37.19 2.74
C GLN A 53 11.67 -37.22 2.97
N PRO A 54 10.86 -37.87 2.12
CA PRO A 54 9.44 -38.00 2.39
C PRO A 54 9.38 -38.52 3.81
N ILE A 55 8.90 -37.69 4.74
CA ILE A 55 8.55 -38.20 6.05
C ILE A 55 7.57 -39.30 5.66
N GLU A 56 7.89 -40.55 5.98
CA GLU A 56 6.87 -41.56 6.12
C GLU A 56 6.00 -41.08 7.29
N ILE A 57 5.20 -40.05 7.02
CA ILE A 57 3.89 -39.93 7.59
C ILE A 57 3.32 -41.25 7.15
N LYS A 58 3.33 -42.22 8.07
CA LYS A 58 2.34 -43.27 8.04
C LYS A 58 1.07 -42.50 7.77
N LYS A 59 0.63 -42.49 6.50
CA LYS A 59 -0.73 -42.18 6.17
C LYS A 59 -1.44 -43.23 6.98
N LYS A 60 -1.85 -42.87 8.20
CA LYS A 60 -3.12 -43.34 8.70
C LYS A 60 -4.00 -43.07 7.51
N VAL A 61 -4.32 -44.13 6.79
CA VAL A 61 -5.43 -44.13 5.87
C VAL A 61 -6.62 -43.93 6.81
N HIS A 62 -6.79 -42.70 7.26
CA HIS A 62 -8.12 -42.18 7.37
C HIS A 62 -8.60 -42.32 5.94
N ASN A 63 -9.50 -43.27 5.70
CA ASN A 63 -10.49 -43.04 4.68
C ASN A 63 -10.95 -41.60 4.94
N PRO A 64 -10.62 -40.63 4.07
CA PRO A 64 -11.21 -39.32 4.25
C PRO A 64 -12.71 -39.61 4.23
N ALA A 65 -13.40 -39.25 5.32
CA ALA A 65 -14.84 -39.28 5.30
C ALA A 65 -15.24 -38.56 4.01
N LYS A 66 -16.14 -39.16 3.22
CA LYS A 66 -16.66 -38.46 2.05
C LYS A 66 -17.20 -37.13 2.58
N VAL A 67 -16.69 -36.01 2.07
CA VAL A 67 -17.16 -34.67 2.38
C VAL A 67 -17.82 -34.11 1.13
N ALA A 68 -18.89 -33.35 1.31
CA ALA A 68 -19.55 -32.66 0.23
C ALA A 68 -18.73 -31.45 -0.22
N LYS A 69 -18.49 -31.36 -1.52
CA LYS A 69 -17.85 -30.22 -2.17
C LYS A 69 -18.88 -29.58 -3.08
N ILE A 70 -19.37 -28.42 -2.67
CA ILE A 70 -20.50 -27.72 -3.29
C ILE A 70 -19.98 -26.50 -4.05
N LEU A 71 -19.01 -25.80 -3.45
CA LEU A 71 -18.37 -24.66 -4.07
C LEU A 71 -17.49 -25.10 -5.24
N ASP A 72 -17.26 -24.19 -6.19
CA ASP A 72 -16.26 -24.44 -7.21
C ASP A 72 -14.86 -24.61 -6.57
N PRO A 73 -13.96 -25.39 -7.18
CA PRO A 73 -12.68 -25.71 -6.58
C PRO A 73 -11.81 -24.48 -6.25
N LYS A 74 -11.89 -23.41 -7.05
CA LYS A 74 -11.09 -22.20 -6.83
C LYS A 74 -11.64 -21.41 -5.65
N ARG A 75 -12.96 -21.29 -5.56
CA ARG A 75 -13.64 -20.64 -4.44
C ARG A 75 -13.38 -21.37 -3.13
N SER A 76 -13.58 -22.69 -3.12
CA SER A 76 -13.30 -23.54 -1.95
C SER A 76 -11.84 -23.37 -1.48
N GLN A 77 -10.87 -23.37 -2.42
CA GLN A 77 -9.46 -23.16 -2.10
C GLN A 77 -9.19 -21.78 -1.50
N ASN A 78 -9.78 -20.71 -2.03
CA ASN A 78 -9.59 -19.35 -1.50
C ASN A 78 -10.13 -19.21 -0.06
N VAL A 79 -11.32 -19.76 0.19
CA VAL A 79 -11.91 -19.78 1.55
C VAL A 79 -11.04 -20.62 2.48
N ALA A 80 -10.58 -21.79 2.04
CA ALA A 80 -9.70 -22.65 2.82
C ALA A 80 -8.38 -21.94 3.18
N ILE A 81 -7.79 -21.17 2.26
CA ILE A 81 -6.57 -20.38 2.51
C ILE A 81 -6.83 -19.33 3.60
N LEU A 82 -7.96 -18.62 3.55
CA LEU A 82 -8.32 -17.64 4.58
C LEU A 82 -8.39 -18.30 5.96
N ILE A 83 -9.11 -19.43 6.05
CA ILE A 83 -9.26 -20.22 7.28
C ILE A 83 -7.89 -20.67 7.81
N THR A 84 -7.07 -21.29 6.97
CA THR A 84 -5.80 -21.89 7.41
C THR A 84 -4.72 -20.88 7.70
N SER A 85 -4.70 -19.74 6.99
CA SER A 85 -3.68 -18.69 7.21
C SER A 85 -3.90 -17.92 8.51
N HIS A 86 -5.16 -17.79 8.95
CA HIS A 86 -5.52 -17.06 10.15
C HIS A 86 -5.93 -17.95 11.32
N HIS A 87 -6.01 -19.27 11.12
CA HIS A 87 -6.43 -20.24 12.13
C HIS A 87 -7.80 -19.91 12.75
N ILE A 88 -8.76 -19.55 11.91
CA ILE A 88 -10.11 -19.13 12.34
C ILE A 88 -11.18 -20.17 12.02
N GLU A 89 -12.18 -20.27 12.88
CA GLU A 89 -13.43 -21.01 12.67
C GLU A 89 -14.63 -20.06 12.66
N GLY A 90 -15.80 -20.47 12.16
CA GLY A 90 -16.97 -19.59 12.10
C GLY A 90 -17.49 -19.20 13.48
N SER A 91 -17.32 -20.07 14.48
CA SER A 91 -17.59 -19.79 15.89
C SER A 91 -16.73 -18.66 16.45
N ASP A 92 -15.46 -18.55 16.02
CA ASP A 92 -14.58 -17.45 16.45
C ASP A 92 -15.09 -16.11 15.90
N VAL A 93 -15.56 -16.10 14.66
CA VAL A 93 -16.19 -14.92 14.03
C VAL A 93 -17.48 -14.54 14.74
N GLU A 94 -18.34 -15.51 15.02
CA GLU A 94 -19.57 -15.29 15.75
C GLU A 94 -19.31 -14.70 17.15
N ASN A 95 -18.39 -15.30 17.90
CA ASN A 95 -18.01 -14.84 19.22
C ASN A 95 -17.41 -13.43 19.20
N ALA A 96 -16.49 -13.15 18.26
CA ALA A 96 -15.88 -11.83 18.11
C ALA A 96 -16.93 -10.74 17.83
N LEU A 97 -17.92 -11.05 16.99
CA LEU A 97 -18.99 -10.11 16.63
C LEU A 97 -19.99 -9.84 17.76
N TYR A 98 -20.33 -10.86 18.55
CA TYR A 98 -21.30 -10.73 19.65
C TYR A 98 -20.68 -10.22 20.96
N SER A 99 -19.44 -10.59 21.25
CA SER A 99 -18.72 -10.08 22.43
C SER A 99 -18.19 -8.67 22.22
N PHE A 100 -18.11 -8.21 20.96
CA PHE A 100 -17.45 -6.97 20.58
C PHE A 100 -15.97 -6.94 21.01
N ASP A 101 -15.39 -8.12 21.24
CA ASP A 101 -14.01 -8.33 21.64
C ASP A 101 -13.30 -9.12 20.54
N THR A 102 -12.26 -8.54 19.95
CA THR A 102 -11.51 -9.14 18.84
C THR A 102 -10.04 -9.28 19.18
N PRO A 103 -9.66 -9.95 20.29
CA PRO A 103 -8.27 -9.99 20.74
C PRO A 103 -7.38 -10.72 19.71
N ASP A 104 -7.94 -11.72 19.03
CA ASP A 104 -7.23 -12.56 18.06
C ASP A 104 -7.57 -12.24 16.60
N MET A 105 -8.39 -11.22 16.34
CA MET A 105 -8.86 -10.88 14.98
C MET A 105 -8.51 -9.43 14.61
N SER A 106 -7.63 -9.28 13.62
CA SER A 106 -7.28 -7.96 13.11
C SER A 106 -8.44 -7.35 12.32
N LEU A 107 -8.49 -6.01 12.25
CA LEU A 107 -9.49 -5.29 11.45
C LEU A 107 -9.41 -5.66 9.97
N ASP A 108 -8.22 -5.99 9.46
CA ASP A 108 -8.04 -6.45 8.08
C ASP A 108 -8.61 -7.85 7.87
N LEU A 109 -8.46 -8.74 8.84
CA LEU A 109 -9.08 -10.06 8.79
C LEU A 109 -10.61 -9.95 8.80
N LEU A 110 -11.18 -9.09 9.65
CA LEU A 110 -12.62 -8.81 9.65
C LEU A 110 -13.10 -8.33 8.26
N ARG A 111 -12.37 -7.41 7.60
CA ARG A 111 -12.68 -6.98 6.22
C ARG A 111 -12.63 -8.13 5.24
N GLN A 112 -11.61 -8.98 5.33
CA GLN A 112 -11.49 -10.15 4.46
C GLN A 112 -12.65 -11.13 4.67
N ILE A 113 -13.06 -11.37 5.92
CA ILE A 113 -14.23 -12.21 6.25
C ILE A 113 -15.51 -11.61 5.65
N ALA A 114 -15.73 -10.29 5.81
CA ALA A 114 -16.88 -9.60 5.23
C ALA A 114 -16.93 -9.75 3.71
N LEU A 115 -15.78 -9.69 3.03
CA LEU A 115 -15.66 -9.91 1.58
C LEU A 115 -15.76 -11.38 1.17
N CYS A 116 -15.37 -12.30 2.06
CA CYS A 116 -15.35 -13.74 1.80
C CYS A 116 -16.72 -14.40 1.94
N ARG A 117 -17.71 -13.72 2.55
CA ARG A 117 -19.08 -14.22 2.74
C ARG A 117 -19.64 -14.92 1.48
N GLY A 118 -20.41 -15.98 1.69
CA GLY A 118 -21.04 -16.70 0.59
C GLY A 118 -22.02 -15.82 -0.19
N SER A 119 -22.09 -16.02 -1.51
CA SER A 119 -23.18 -15.48 -2.32
C SER A 119 -24.50 -16.12 -1.91
N LYS A 120 -25.62 -15.50 -2.29
CA LYS A 120 -26.95 -16.05 -2.00
C LYS A 120 -27.10 -17.47 -2.57
N GLU A 121 -26.66 -17.67 -3.81
CA GLU A 121 -26.71 -18.95 -4.50
C GLU A 121 -25.80 -20.00 -3.85
N GLU A 122 -24.59 -19.60 -3.42
CA GLU A 122 -23.68 -20.49 -2.69
C GLU A 122 -24.31 -20.96 -1.37
N VAL A 123 -24.88 -20.03 -0.59
CA VAL A 123 -25.52 -20.33 0.69
C VAL A 123 -26.75 -21.23 0.50
N GLU A 124 -27.61 -20.91 -0.47
CA GLU A 124 -28.80 -21.73 -0.78
C GLU A 124 -28.42 -23.16 -1.20
N ALA A 125 -27.34 -23.33 -1.99
CA ALA A 125 -26.84 -24.64 -2.38
C ALA A 125 -26.30 -25.43 -1.17
N ILE A 126 -25.58 -24.76 -0.27
CA ILE A 126 -25.06 -25.38 0.96
C ILE A 126 -26.22 -25.77 1.88
N GLU A 127 -27.22 -24.90 2.07
CA GLU A 127 -28.40 -25.20 2.88
C GLU A 127 -29.23 -26.37 2.31
N ALA A 128 -29.42 -26.41 0.99
CA ALA A 128 -30.09 -27.52 0.33
C ALA A 128 -29.37 -28.86 0.57
N HIS A 129 -28.03 -28.85 0.57
CA HIS A 129 -27.24 -30.03 0.91
C HIS A 129 -27.40 -30.44 2.37
N VAL A 130 -27.31 -29.49 3.30
CA VAL A 130 -27.48 -29.75 4.75
C VAL A 130 -28.85 -30.37 5.05
N LEU A 131 -29.90 -29.91 4.35
CA LEU A 131 -31.26 -30.44 4.52
C LEU A 131 -31.46 -31.79 3.82
N GLY A 132 -30.89 -31.95 2.61
CA GLY A 132 -31.14 -33.13 1.76
C GLY A 132 -30.22 -34.32 2.04
N ASN A 133 -29.01 -34.09 2.56
CA ASN A 133 -27.98 -35.12 2.76
C ASN A 133 -27.28 -34.94 4.13
N PRO A 134 -28.00 -35.00 5.26
CA PRO A 134 -27.44 -34.72 6.59
C PRO A 134 -26.33 -35.68 7.01
N ASP A 135 -26.30 -36.89 6.45
CA ASP A 135 -25.27 -37.91 6.73
C ASP A 135 -23.93 -37.64 6.01
N LEU A 136 -23.91 -36.70 5.05
CA LEU A 136 -22.71 -36.33 4.29
C LEU A 136 -22.21 -34.95 4.76
N PRO A 137 -21.16 -34.88 5.60
CA PRO A 137 -20.68 -33.61 6.15
C PRO A 137 -20.14 -32.68 5.05
N LEU A 138 -20.27 -31.38 5.28
CA LEU A 138 -19.68 -30.35 4.44
C LEU A 138 -18.15 -30.38 4.53
N ASP A 139 -17.45 -30.02 3.45
CA ASP A 139 -16.03 -29.69 3.53
C ASP A 139 -15.85 -28.36 4.29
N LYS A 140 -14.63 -28.08 4.76
CA LYS A 140 -14.36 -26.98 5.69
C LYS A 140 -14.75 -25.60 5.15
N ALA A 141 -14.55 -25.37 3.85
CA ALA A 141 -14.87 -24.08 3.23
C ALA A 141 -16.39 -23.83 3.23
N GLU A 142 -17.17 -24.83 2.82
CA GLU A 142 -18.63 -24.83 2.82
C GLU A 142 -19.18 -24.65 4.24
N GLN A 143 -18.63 -25.39 5.21
CA GLN A 143 -19.01 -25.28 6.61
C GLN A 143 -18.80 -23.85 7.14
N PHE A 144 -17.64 -23.25 6.84
CA PHE A 144 -17.33 -21.88 7.25
C PHE A 144 -18.30 -20.86 6.63
N LEU A 145 -18.56 -20.93 5.32
CA LEU A 145 -19.51 -20.01 4.67
C LEU A 145 -20.94 -20.19 5.20
N TRP A 146 -21.34 -21.40 5.55
CA TRP A 146 -22.64 -21.69 6.16
C TRP A 146 -22.75 -21.15 7.58
N GLU A 147 -21.71 -21.25 8.40
CA GLU A 147 -21.69 -20.64 9.73
C GLU A 147 -21.76 -19.11 9.64
N LEU A 148 -21.00 -18.50 8.72
CA LEU A 148 -21.05 -17.07 8.47
C LEU A 148 -22.43 -16.59 8.01
N SER A 149 -23.13 -17.35 7.16
CA SER A 149 -24.46 -16.95 6.66
C SER A 149 -25.53 -16.92 7.74
N ARG A 150 -25.31 -17.65 8.85
CA ARG A 150 -26.21 -17.68 10.00
C ARG A 150 -26.07 -16.46 10.91
N ILE A 151 -25.01 -15.67 10.74
CA ILE A 151 -24.79 -14.43 11.50
C ILE A 151 -25.61 -13.31 10.83
N PRO A 152 -26.67 -12.79 11.48
CA PRO A 152 -27.50 -11.76 10.88
C PRO A 152 -26.71 -10.46 10.70
N HIS A 153 -26.78 -9.86 9.51
CA HIS A 153 -26.11 -8.61 9.19
C HIS A 153 -24.59 -8.66 9.42
N LEU A 154 -23.95 -9.78 9.04
CA LEU A 154 -22.51 -10.02 9.22
C LEU A 154 -21.65 -8.84 8.77
N ALA A 155 -21.88 -8.34 7.54
CA ALA A 155 -21.07 -7.27 6.97
C ALA A 155 -21.23 -5.96 7.74
N GLU A 156 -22.47 -5.59 8.07
CA GLU A 156 -22.78 -4.38 8.82
C GLU A 156 -22.21 -4.42 10.24
N ARG A 157 -22.27 -5.59 10.92
CA ARG A 157 -21.65 -5.77 12.24
C ARG A 157 -20.14 -5.57 12.18
N ILE A 158 -19.49 -6.15 11.17
CA ILE A 158 -18.05 -5.97 10.93
C ILE A 158 -17.73 -4.49 10.67
N ASP A 159 -18.52 -3.82 9.83
CA ASP A 159 -18.35 -2.39 9.55
C ASP A 159 -18.51 -1.54 10.82
N CYS A 160 -19.47 -1.86 11.68
CA CYS A 160 -19.65 -1.20 12.97
C CYS A 160 -18.45 -1.40 13.90
N ILE A 161 -17.90 -2.60 14.02
CA ILE A 161 -16.70 -2.87 14.82
C ILE A 161 -15.52 -2.07 14.28
N ILE A 162 -15.27 -2.13 12.97
CA ILE A 162 -14.17 -1.38 12.35
C ILE A 162 -14.35 0.12 12.59
N ALA A 163 -15.56 0.64 12.40
CA ALA A 163 -15.86 2.05 12.63
C ALA A 163 -15.61 2.45 14.08
N GLN A 164 -16.14 1.71 15.06
CA GLN A 164 -15.96 1.99 16.48
C GLN A 164 -14.49 1.94 16.88
N THR A 165 -13.77 0.90 16.49
CA THR A 165 -12.35 0.71 16.84
C THR A 165 -11.47 1.81 16.24
N THR A 166 -11.78 2.28 15.02
CA THR A 166 -10.96 3.31 14.34
C THR A 166 -11.47 4.74 14.50
N PHE A 167 -12.59 4.95 15.20
CA PHE A 167 -13.26 6.25 15.23
C PHE A 167 -12.37 7.34 15.82
N HIS A 168 -11.84 7.11 17.03
CA HIS A 168 -11.04 8.10 17.74
C HIS A 168 -9.74 8.46 17.01
N GLU A 169 -9.06 7.46 16.45
CA GLU A 169 -7.85 7.68 15.65
C GLU A 169 -8.15 8.53 14.41
N ARG A 170 -9.23 8.22 13.70
CA ARG A 170 -9.66 8.98 12.50
C ARG A 170 -10.02 10.42 12.85
N ILE A 171 -10.76 10.63 13.93
CA ILE A 171 -11.12 11.98 14.39
C ILE A 171 -9.87 12.76 14.78
N ALA A 172 -8.97 12.18 15.58
CA ALA A 172 -7.74 12.84 16.00
C ALA A 172 -6.85 13.22 14.81
N ALA A 173 -6.75 12.34 13.79
CA ALA A 173 -6.00 12.63 12.57
C ALA A 173 -6.61 13.82 11.81
N LEU A 174 -7.94 13.86 11.66
CA LEU A 174 -8.65 14.95 10.98
C LEU A 174 -8.52 16.27 11.76
N GLU A 175 -8.67 16.23 13.08
CA GLU A 175 -8.50 17.39 13.96
C GLU A 175 -7.07 17.94 13.85
N GLY A 176 -6.05 17.08 13.86
CA GLY A 176 -4.66 17.47 13.67
C GLY A 176 -4.43 18.16 12.33
N GLN A 177 -4.98 17.62 11.24
CA GLN A 177 -4.87 18.23 9.91
C GLN A 177 -5.57 19.60 9.83
N LEU A 178 -6.76 19.71 10.39
CA LEU A 178 -7.53 20.96 10.40
C LEU A 178 -6.88 22.05 11.26
N ASN A 179 -6.41 21.68 12.45
CA ASN A 179 -5.72 22.61 13.34
C ASN A 179 -4.41 23.10 12.69
N ASN A 180 -3.61 22.20 12.10
CA ASN A 180 -2.42 22.61 11.38
C ASN A 180 -2.73 23.58 10.23
N LEU A 181 -3.77 23.32 9.44
CA LEU A 181 -4.16 24.21 8.35
C LEU A 181 -4.60 25.59 8.86
N LYS A 182 -5.42 25.59 9.92
CA LYS A 182 -5.88 26.81 10.57
C LYS A 182 -4.71 27.60 11.13
N ASP A 183 -3.87 26.99 11.96
CA ASP A 183 -2.75 27.64 12.63
C ASP A 183 -1.75 28.19 11.60
N VAL A 184 -1.40 27.44 10.55
CA VAL A 184 -0.52 27.94 9.48
C VAL A 184 -1.15 29.11 8.73
N SER A 185 -2.45 29.05 8.42
CA SER A 185 -3.13 30.15 7.74
C SER A 185 -3.18 31.41 8.60
N ASP A 186 -3.52 31.26 9.87
CA ASP A 186 -3.55 32.35 10.85
C ASP A 186 -2.14 32.94 11.02
N GLU A 187 -1.11 32.11 11.15
CA GLU A 187 0.27 32.57 11.25
C GLU A 187 0.74 33.34 10.01
N LEU A 188 0.46 32.85 8.80
CA LEU A 188 0.84 33.53 7.56
C LEU A 188 0.13 34.90 7.43
N CYS A 189 -1.11 35.01 7.90
CA CYS A 189 -1.89 36.24 7.83
C CYS A 189 -1.59 37.23 8.97
N THR A 190 -1.17 36.76 10.14
CA THR A 190 -1.06 37.60 11.34
C THR A 190 0.38 37.86 11.78
N LYS A 191 1.33 36.95 11.54
CA LYS A 191 2.72 37.14 12.00
C LYS A 191 3.42 38.24 11.24
N GLU A 192 3.76 39.30 11.96
CA GLU A 192 4.48 40.46 11.40
C GLU A 192 5.86 40.10 10.84
N SER A 193 6.55 39.11 11.42
CA SER A 193 7.83 38.63 10.89
C SER A 193 7.69 38.06 9.48
N VAL A 194 6.64 37.25 9.23
CA VAL A 194 6.34 36.70 7.91
C VAL A 194 6.02 37.83 6.92
N LYS A 195 5.14 38.77 7.31
CA LYS A 195 4.78 39.93 6.48
C LYS A 195 6.00 40.77 6.10
N ARG A 196 6.92 41.01 7.04
CA ARG A 196 8.16 41.77 6.79
C ARG A 196 9.05 41.07 5.77
N VAL A 197 9.27 39.76 5.91
CA VAL A 197 10.07 39.00 4.93
C VAL A 197 9.42 39.03 3.55
N LEU A 198 8.10 38.80 3.46
CA LEU A 198 7.37 38.87 2.19
C LEU A 198 7.42 40.27 1.58
N GLY A 199 7.28 41.32 2.40
CA GLY A 199 7.38 42.72 1.96
C GLY A 199 8.76 43.09 1.45
N LEU A 200 9.82 42.61 2.11
CA LEU A 200 11.21 42.81 1.65
C LEU A 200 11.45 42.12 0.30
N ILE A 201 11.00 40.87 0.15
CA ILE A 201 11.07 40.14 -1.13
C ILE A 201 10.29 40.87 -2.22
N LEU A 202 9.11 41.41 -1.91
CA LEU A 202 8.30 42.18 -2.84
C LEU A 202 9.02 43.46 -3.29
N ALA A 203 9.59 44.20 -2.34
CA ALA A 203 10.32 45.44 -2.63
C ALA A 203 11.55 45.19 -3.51
N LEU A 204 12.36 44.18 -3.17
CA LEU A 204 13.54 43.79 -3.96
C LEU A 204 13.14 43.29 -5.35
N GLY A 205 12.11 42.44 -5.44
CA GLY A 205 11.59 41.95 -6.71
C GLY A 205 11.10 43.08 -7.62
N ASN A 206 10.37 44.05 -7.06
CA ASN A 206 9.90 45.22 -7.79
C ASN A 206 11.04 46.11 -8.27
N TYR A 207 12.08 46.29 -7.45
CA TYR A 207 13.27 47.05 -7.82
C TYR A 207 14.04 46.37 -8.96
N MET A 208 14.31 45.06 -8.83
CA MET A 208 15.06 44.28 -9.82
C MET A 208 14.36 44.21 -11.18
N ASN A 209 13.03 44.19 -11.19
CA ASN A 209 12.22 44.12 -12.42
C ASN A 209 11.68 45.49 -12.87
N GLY A 210 12.19 46.58 -12.29
CA GLY A 210 11.83 47.94 -12.66
C GLY A 210 12.05 48.19 -14.16
N GLY A 211 11.01 48.67 -14.85
CA GLY A 211 11.03 48.87 -16.32
C GLY A 211 10.30 47.78 -17.12
N ASN A 212 9.91 46.68 -16.49
CA ASN A 212 9.02 45.69 -17.10
C ASN A 212 7.60 45.83 -16.52
N HIS A 213 6.66 46.39 -17.28
CA HIS A 213 5.27 46.60 -16.83
C HIS A 213 4.53 45.32 -16.42
N MET A 214 4.98 44.14 -16.85
CA MET A 214 4.38 42.86 -16.44
C MET A 214 5.07 42.18 -15.25
N ARG A 215 6.24 42.69 -14.81
CA ARG A 215 7.08 42.01 -13.78
C ARG A 215 7.58 42.94 -12.68
N GLY A 216 7.54 44.25 -12.86
CA GLY A 216 7.75 45.25 -11.83
C GLY A 216 6.44 45.92 -11.42
N GLN A 217 6.42 46.58 -10.26
CA GLN A 217 5.21 47.20 -9.67
C GLN A 217 4.11 46.19 -9.32
N ALA A 218 4.48 45.00 -8.86
CA ALA A 218 3.53 44.01 -8.35
C ALA A 218 3.03 44.38 -6.95
N ASP A 219 1.75 44.09 -6.68
CA ASP A 219 1.13 44.21 -5.35
C ASP A 219 1.33 42.95 -4.49
N GLY A 220 1.83 41.87 -5.10
CA GLY A 220 2.09 40.60 -4.45
C GLY A 220 2.68 39.58 -5.42
N PHE A 221 3.04 38.41 -4.88
CA PHE A 221 3.59 37.31 -5.67
C PHE A 221 3.08 35.97 -5.14
N GLY A 222 3.05 34.96 -6.00
CA GLY A 222 2.74 33.59 -5.57
C GLY A 222 3.88 32.99 -4.73
N LEU A 223 3.55 32.32 -3.62
CA LEU A 223 4.53 31.74 -2.69
C LEU A 223 5.48 30.70 -3.33
N GLY A 224 5.12 30.16 -4.50
CA GLY A 224 5.99 29.30 -5.30
C GLY A 224 7.29 29.96 -5.79
N ILE A 225 7.45 31.29 -5.63
CA ILE A 225 8.71 31.99 -5.88
C ILE A 225 9.73 31.80 -4.76
N LEU A 226 9.30 31.53 -3.51
CA LEU A 226 10.18 31.49 -2.34
C LEU A 226 11.36 30.50 -2.51
N PRO A 227 11.14 29.27 -3.02
CA PRO A 227 12.25 28.34 -3.25
C PRO A 227 13.25 28.80 -4.32
N LYS A 228 12.85 29.73 -5.21
CA LYS A 228 13.67 30.22 -6.33
C LYS A 228 14.59 31.37 -5.96
N LEU A 229 14.42 31.97 -4.77
CA LEU A 229 15.28 33.06 -4.31
C LEU A 229 16.76 32.64 -4.20
N LYS A 230 17.01 31.36 -3.93
CA LYS A 230 18.37 30.78 -3.90
C LYS A 230 19.02 30.68 -5.28
N ASP A 231 18.23 30.68 -6.36
CA ASP A 231 18.71 30.47 -7.72
C ASP A 231 19.20 31.78 -8.35
N VAL A 232 18.79 32.92 -7.79
CA VAL A 232 19.21 34.25 -8.22
C VAL A 232 20.52 34.61 -7.52
N LYS A 233 21.62 34.67 -8.28
CA LYS A 233 22.97 34.93 -7.77
C LYS A 233 23.38 36.39 -7.95
N SER A 234 24.25 36.87 -7.07
CA SER A 234 24.91 38.16 -7.22
C SER A 234 25.91 38.16 -8.38
N ASN A 235 25.97 39.28 -9.10
CA ASN A 235 26.97 39.48 -10.14
C ASN A 235 28.37 39.77 -9.56
N ALA A 236 28.46 40.26 -8.34
CA ALA A 236 29.73 40.60 -7.67
C ALA A 236 30.34 39.40 -6.94
N ASP A 237 29.50 38.48 -6.44
CA ASP A 237 29.91 37.27 -5.74
C ASP A 237 28.96 36.11 -6.06
N PRO A 238 29.39 35.10 -6.84
CA PRO A 238 28.56 33.95 -7.20
C PRO A 238 28.12 33.06 -6.03
N SER A 239 28.73 33.22 -4.85
CA SER A 239 28.34 32.52 -3.61
C SER A 239 27.17 33.20 -2.88
N MET A 240 26.92 34.48 -3.17
CA MET A 240 25.81 35.25 -2.60
C MET A 240 24.56 35.11 -3.45
N THR A 241 23.43 34.76 -2.81
CA THR A 241 22.11 34.65 -3.46
C THR A 241 21.17 35.75 -3.01
N LEU A 242 20.07 35.96 -3.75
CA LEU A 242 18.99 36.86 -3.33
C LEU A 242 18.40 36.42 -1.98
N LEU A 243 18.30 35.12 -1.72
CA LEU A 243 17.88 34.61 -0.41
C LEU A 243 18.84 35.06 0.71
N ASN A 244 20.15 34.92 0.50
CA ASN A 244 21.15 35.37 1.49
C ASN A 244 21.03 36.89 1.74
N PHE A 245 20.80 37.66 0.68
CA PHE A 245 20.64 39.11 0.79
C PHE A 245 19.37 39.50 1.56
N VAL A 246 18.25 38.81 1.31
CA VAL A 246 17.00 38.98 2.05
C VAL A 246 17.19 38.67 3.54
N VAL A 247 17.91 37.60 3.88
CA VAL A 247 18.19 37.23 5.27
C VAL A 247 19.05 38.30 5.96
N SER A 248 20.15 38.76 5.37
CA SER A 248 20.97 39.84 5.94
C SER A 248 20.14 41.10 6.15
N SER A 249 19.42 41.52 5.11
CA SER A 249 18.61 42.75 5.14
C SER A 249 17.47 42.69 6.16
N TYR A 250 16.98 41.51 6.52
CA TYR A 250 15.99 41.34 7.57
C TYR A 250 16.58 41.42 8.99
N ILE A 251 17.83 40.98 9.18
CA ILE A 251 18.53 40.99 10.47
C ILE A 251 19.10 42.39 10.77
N ASP A 252 19.51 43.12 9.73
CA ASP A 252 20.13 44.44 9.84
C ASP A 252 19.10 45.58 10.10
N VAL A 253 17.80 45.26 10.21
CA VAL A 253 16.66 46.18 10.43
C VAL A 253 15.99 45.91 11.78
#